data_AF-Q7Y5Y4-F1
#
_entry.id   AF-Q7Y5Y4-F1
#
_cell.length_a   1.000
_cell.length_b   1.000
_cell.length_c   1.000
_cell.angle_alpha   90.00
_cell.angle_beta   90.00
_cell.angle_gamma   90.00
#
_symmetry.space_group_name_H-M   'P 1'
#
loop_
_entity.id
_entity.type
_entity.pdbx_description
1 polymer ?
#
loop_
_entity_poly.entity_id
_entity_poly.type
_entity_poly.pdbx_seq_one_letter_code
_entity_poly.pdbx_strand_id
1 'polypeptide(L)' 'PRRYSDYPDIFMLWNIVSSIGSLISLISVIFLIYIFWEALSMKRKSLSPLSLTSSIEWLQFNPPAEHSYSELPMLSSNF' A
#
# COMPACT_ATOMS: atom_id res chain seq x y z
N PRO A 1 29.84 13.39 9.60
CA PRO A 1 29.05 14.62 9.35
C PRO A 1 28.23 14.47 8.04
N ARG A 2 27.10 15.16 7.90
CA ARG A 2 26.13 14.96 6.79
C ARG A 2 26.51 15.81 5.58
N ARG A 3 26.19 15.36 4.35
CA ARG A 3 26.42 16.07 3.07
C ARG A 3 27.88 16.09 2.57
N TYR A 4 28.58 14.97 2.65
CA TYR A 4 29.85 14.82 1.93
C TYR A 4 29.64 14.09 0.61
N SER A 5 30.31 14.56 -0.43
CA SER A 5 30.48 13.84 -1.69
C SER A 5 31.41 12.64 -1.50
N ASP A 6 32.49 12.84 -0.74
CA ASP A 6 33.53 11.85 -0.51
C ASP A 6 33.65 11.47 0.97
N TYR A 7 34.06 10.24 1.22
CA TYR A 7 34.21 9.70 2.56
C TYR A 7 35.53 8.93 2.68
N PRO A 8 36.15 8.90 3.86
CA PRO A 8 37.35 8.10 4.07
C PRO A 8 37.03 6.60 3.94
N ASP A 9 38.03 5.81 3.55
CA ASP A 9 37.90 4.39 3.18
C ASP A 9 37.24 3.51 4.25
N ILE A 10 37.33 3.92 5.53
CA ILE A 10 36.70 3.23 6.68
C ILE A 10 35.17 3.11 6.51
N PHE A 11 34.52 4.04 5.81
CA PHE A 11 33.07 4.01 5.58
C PHE A 11 32.64 3.35 4.27
N MET A 12 33.60 2.89 3.45
CA MET A 12 33.31 2.36 2.11
C MET A 12 32.33 1.17 2.14
N LEU A 13 32.54 0.22 3.05
CA LEU A 13 31.71 -0.98 3.14
C LEU A 13 30.23 -0.63 3.36
N TRP A 14 29.93 0.25 4.31
CA TRP A 14 28.56 0.63 4.63
C TRP A 14 27.90 1.47 3.53
N ASN A 15 28.67 2.33 2.86
CA ASN A 15 28.17 3.11 1.73
C ASN A 15 27.84 2.23 0.51
N ILE A 16 28.62 1.17 0.25
CA ILE A 16 28.31 0.20 -0.81
C ILE A 16 27.01 -0.54 -0.48
N VAL A 17 26.86 -1.05 0.75
CA VAL A 17 25.64 -1.74 1.18
C VAL A 17 24.43 -0.80 1.09
N SER A 18 24.57 0.45 1.53
CA SER A 18 23.52 1.47 1.42
C SER A 18 23.14 1.75 -0.04
N SER A 19 24.11 1.80 -0.95
CA SER A 19 23.88 2.03 -2.38
C SER A 19 23.15 0.86 -3.03
N ILE A 20 23.52 -0.39 -2.69
CA ILE A 20 22.79 -1.58 -3.14
C ILE A 20 21.33 -1.54 -2.66
N GLY A 21 21.10 -1.13 -1.40
CA GLY A 21 19.75 -0.93 -0.87
C GLY A 21 18.92 0.08 -1.69
N SER A 22 19.55 1.15 -2.17
CA SER A 22 18.86 2.15 -3.02
C SER A 22 18.50 1.61 -4.40
N LEU A 23 19.30 0.70 -4.96
CA LEU A 23 18.97 0.03 -6.22
C LEU A 23 17.78 -0.92 -6.04
N ILE A 24 17.75 -1.66 -4.92
CA ILE A 24 16.62 -2.54 -4.59
C ILE A 24 15.32 -1.74 -4.43
N SER A 25 15.37 -0.57 -3.78
CA SER A 25 14.19 0.29 -3.65
C SER A 25 13.73 0.91 -4.97
N LEU A 26 14.66 1.23 -5.87
CA LEU A 26 14.30 1.69 -7.21
C LEU A 26 13.54 0.61 -7.98
N ILE A 27 14.02 -0.65 -7.94
CA ILE A 27 13.37 -1.78 -8.59
C ILE A 27 11.98 -2.03 -7.97
N SER A 28 11.84 -1.93 -6.65
CA SER A 28 10.55 -2.17 -5.98
C SER A 28 9.48 -1.14 -6.37
N VAL A 29 9.85 0.13 -6.56
CA VAL A 29 8.92 1.17 -7.02
C VAL A 29 8.47 0.93 -8.46
N ILE A 30 9.39 0.54 -9.35
CA ILE A 30 9.03 0.16 -10.73
C ILE A 30 8.05 -1.02 -10.72
N PHE A 31 8.31 -2.02 -9.87
CA PHE A 31 7.44 -3.17 -9.76
C PHE A 31 6.06 -2.81 -9.20
N LEU A 32 5.98 -1.89 -8.23
CA LEU A 32 4.72 -1.38 -7.69
C LEU A 32 3.87 -0.72 -8.78
N ILE A 33 4.48 0.08 -9.66
CA ILE A 33 3.77 0.70 -10.80
C ILE A 33 3.25 -0.38 -11.75
N TYR A 34 4.04 -1.42 -12.02
CA TYR A 34 3.63 -2.53 -12.86
C TYR A 34 2.43 -3.30 -12.27
N ILE A 35 2.44 -3.59 -10.96
CA ILE A 35 1.32 -4.26 -10.28
C ILE A 35 0.04 -3.44 -10.41
N PHE A 36 0.10 -2.11 -10.21
CA PHE A 36 -1.08 -1.26 -10.36
C PHE A 36 -1.63 -1.30 -11.78
N TRP A 37 -0.75 -1.20 -12.79
CA TRP A 37 -1.15 -1.25 -14.18
C TRP A 37 -1.78 -2.60 -14.56
N GLU A 38 -1.20 -3.71 -14.10
CA GLU A 38 -1.74 -5.06 -14.33
C GLU A 38 -3.11 -5.23 -13.66
N ALA A 39 -3.25 -4.81 -12.41
CA ALA A 39 -4.50 -4.93 -11.65
C ALA A 39 -5.67 -4.19 -12.32
N LEU A 40 -5.42 -2.99 -12.85
CA LEU A 40 -6.43 -2.21 -13.58
C LEU A 40 -6.75 -2.81 -14.95
N SER A 41 -5.76 -3.38 -15.64
CA SER A 41 -5.93 -3.95 -16.98
C SER A 41 -6.72 -5.26 -16.96
N MET A 42 -6.47 -6.14 -15.98
CA MET A 42 -7.07 -7.48 -15.92
C MET A 42 -8.50 -7.52 -15.36
N LYS A 43 -9.01 -6.40 -14.81
CA LYS A 43 -10.41 -6.22 -14.33
C LYS A 43 -10.95 -7.40 -13.50
N ARG A 44 -10.11 -7.96 -12.62
CA ARG A 44 -10.47 -9.09 -11.75
C ARG A 44 -11.43 -8.63 -10.65
N LYS A 45 -12.70 -9.03 -10.72
CA LYS A 45 -13.72 -8.69 -9.71
C LYS A 45 -13.45 -9.45 -8.40
N SER A 46 -13.52 -8.77 -7.27
CA SER A 46 -13.43 -9.40 -5.94
C SER A 46 -14.70 -10.19 -5.63
N LEU A 47 -14.57 -11.43 -5.14
CA LEU A 47 -15.70 -12.27 -4.73
C LEU A 47 -16.18 -11.93 -3.31
N SER A 48 -15.26 -11.73 -2.37
CA SER A 48 -15.55 -11.33 -0.98
C SER A 48 -14.32 -10.68 -0.34
N PRO A 49 -14.50 -9.79 0.65
CA PRO A 49 -13.39 -9.24 1.42
C PRO A 49 -12.84 -10.30 2.41
N LEU A 50 -11.54 -10.22 2.72
CA LEU A 50 -10.88 -11.05 3.73
C LEU A 50 -10.87 -10.40 5.13
N SER A 51 -11.37 -9.17 5.25
CA SER A 51 -11.38 -8.39 6.49
C SER A 51 -12.46 -8.86 7.45
N LEU A 52 -12.30 -8.46 8.72
CA LEU A 52 -13.32 -8.69 9.74
C LEU A 52 -14.58 -7.87 9.45
N THR A 53 -15.75 -8.46 9.71
CA THR A 53 -17.07 -7.81 9.60
C THR A 53 -17.32 -6.73 10.66
N SER A 54 -16.32 -6.42 11.49
CA SER A 54 -16.42 -5.41 12.55
C SER A 54 -16.46 -3.98 12.00
N SER A 55 -15.86 -3.71 10.83
CA SER A 55 -16.01 -2.42 10.16
C SER A 55 -17.08 -2.46 9.07
N ILE A 56 -17.93 -1.43 9.06
CA ILE A 56 -19.11 -1.35 8.20
C ILE A 56 -18.77 -1.21 6.71
N GLU A 57 -17.58 -0.68 6.38
CA GLU A 57 -17.13 -0.49 4.99
C GLU A 57 -17.12 -1.81 4.20
N TRP A 58 -16.81 -2.94 4.85
CA TRP A 58 -16.72 -4.25 4.20
C TRP A 58 -18.07 -4.92 3.95
N LEU A 59 -19.17 -4.33 4.42
CA LEU A 59 -20.52 -4.77 4.10
C LEU A 59 -21.04 -4.17 2.78
N GLN A 60 -20.33 -3.22 2.19
CA GLN A 60 -20.69 -2.59 0.93
C GLN A 60 -20.22 -3.42 -0.29
N PHE A 61 -20.75 -3.08 -1.47
CA PHE A 61 -20.28 -3.62 -2.75
C PHE A 61 -18.95 -2.99 -3.19
N ASN A 62 -18.21 -3.70 -4.04
CA ASN A 62 -16.96 -3.22 -4.65
C ASN A 62 -17.15 -3.04 -6.17
N PRO A 63 -17.36 -1.82 -6.70
CA PRO A 63 -17.38 -0.51 -6.04
C PRO A 63 -18.72 -0.18 -5.35
N PRO A 64 -18.73 0.75 -4.37
CA PRO A 64 -19.96 1.19 -3.73
C PRO A 64 -20.81 2.05 -4.67
N ALA A 65 -22.12 2.09 -4.42
CA ALA A 65 -23.01 3.02 -5.10
C ALA A 65 -22.79 4.46 -4.63
N GLU A 66 -23.08 5.44 -5.48
CA GLU A 66 -23.00 6.87 -5.16
C GLU A 66 -23.79 7.22 -3.89
N HIS A 67 -24.98 6.64 -3.75
CA HIS A 67 -25.75 6.65 -2.51
C HIS A 67 -25.64 5.27 -1.86
N SER A 68 -24.67 5.15 -0.93
CA SER A 68 -24.29 3.85 -0.37
C SER A 68 -25.29 3.31 0.68
N TYR A 69 -26.07 4.18 1.32
CA TYR A 69 -27.06 3.79 2.33
C TYR A 69 -28.41 4.46 2.04
N SER A 70 -29.49 3.68 2.10
CA SER A 70 -30.85 4.23 2.16
C SER A 70 -31.16 4.79 3.55
N GLU A 71 -30.65 4.13 4.59
CA GLU A 71 -30.80 4.52 6.00
C GLU A 71 -29.48 4.27 6.74
N LEU A 72 -29.16 5.15 7.69
CA LEU A 72 -27.92 5.03 8.47
C LEU A 72 -28.02 3.87 9.49
N PRO A 73 -26.92 3.15 9.73
CA PRO A 73 -26.88 2.08 10.73
C PRO A 73 -27.15 2.65 12.14
N MET A 74 -27.98 1.95 12.91
CA MET A 74 -28.22 2.31 14.30
C MET A 74 -27.06 1.82 15.18
N LEU A 75 -26.48 2.74 15.95
CA LEU A 75 -25.51 2.41 16.99
C LEU A 75 -26.25 2.24 18.32
N SER A 76 -26.12 1.08 18.96
CA SER A 76 -26.51 0.91 20.36
C SER A 76 -25.25 0.87 21.23
N SER A 77 -25.10 1.86 22.11
CA SER A 77 -24.12 1.79 23.19
C SER A 77 -24.73 0.98 24.33
N ASN A 78 -24.37 -0.30 24.44
CA ASN A 78 -24.54 -1.00 25.70
C ASN A 78 -23.49 -0.43 26.66
N PHE A 79 -23.94 0.42 27.60
CA PHE A 79 -23.14 0.80 28.76
C PHE A 79 -23.00 -0.39 29.71
#